data_AF-A0A7W0WY68-F1
#
_entry.id   AF-A0A7W0WY68-F1
#
_cell.length_a   1.000
_cell.length_b   1.000
_cell.length_c   1.000
_cell.angle_alpha   90.00
_cell.angle_beta   90.00
_cell.angle_gamma   90.00
#
_symmetry.space_group_name_H-M   'P 1'
#
loop_
_entity.id
_entity.type
_entity.pdbx_description
1 polymer ?
#
loop_
_entity_poly.entity_id
_entity_poly.type
_entity_poly.pdbx_seq_one_letter_code
_entity_poly.pdbx_strand_id
1 'polypeptide(L)' 'MIAPDPIAFAGTARFEIRRRLGAGAMGVVYEAYDRERAMPVALKVMRS' A
#
# COMPACT_ATOMS: atom_id res chain seq x y z
N MET A 1 8.35 13.08 -16.26
CA MET A 1 7.03 12.42 -16.34
C MET A 1 7.19 11.07 -15.63
N ILE A 2 6.76 10.94 -14.37
CA ILE A 2 6.86 9.66 -13.66
C ILE A 2 5.75 8.78 -14.21
N ALA A 3 6.12 7.71 -14.93
CA ALA A 3 5.16 6.71 -15.38
C ALA A 3 4.41 6.16 -14.15
N PRO A 4 3.07 6.00 -14.21
CA PRO A 4 2.35 5.34 -13.13
C PRO A 4 2.99 3.97 -12.88
N ASP A 5 3.26 3.67 -11.62
CA ASP A 5 3.79 2.37 -11.20
C ASP A 5 2.80 1.31 -11.72
N PRO A 6 3.17 0.48 -12.72
CA PRO A 6 2.21 -0.31 -13.49
C PRO A 6 1.53 -1.40 -12.66
N ILE A 7 1.94 -1.57 -11.39
CA ILE A 7 1.38 -2.49 -10.42
C ILE A 7 1.16 -1.74 -9.09
N ALA A 8 0.36 -0.68 -9.11
CA ALA A 8 -0.10 -0.07 -7.86
C ALA A 8 -1.00 -1.07 -7.13
N PHE A 9 -0.63 -1.46 -5.90
CA PHE A 9 -1.47 -2.32 -5.08
C PHE A 9 -2.78 -1.60 -4.75
N ALA A 10 -3.90 -2.14 -5.21
CA ALA A 10 -5.21 -1.51 -5.05
C ALA A 10 -5.82 -1.70 -3.64
N GLY A 11 -5.28 -2.63 -2.85
CA GLY A 11 -5.86 -3.03 -1.55
C GLY A 11 -6.49 -4.42 -1.59
N THR A 12 -7.27 -4.71 -0.55
CA THR A 12 -8.06 -5.95 -0.41
C THR A 12 -9.43 -5.61 0.21
N ALA A 13 -10.25 -6.63 0.47
CA ALA A 13 -11.47 -6.45 1.25
C ALA A 13 -11.20 -5.84 2.64
N ARG A 14 -10.07 -6.20 3.27
CA ARG A 14 -9.66 -5.72 4.59
C ARG A 14 -8.93 -4.38 4.57
N PHE A 15 -8.02 -4.19 3.60
CA PHE A 15 -7.15 -3.02 3.55
C PHE A 15 -7.53 -2.09 2.42
N GLU A 16 -7.97 -0.89 2.77
CA GLU A 16 -8.22 0.19 1.82
C GLU A 16 -6.96 1.07 1.68
N ILE A 17 -6.39 1.14 0.48
CA ILE A 17 -5.16 1.92 0.22
C ILE A 17 -5.49 3.39 0.04
N ARG A 18 -4.78 4.26 0.75
CA ARG A 18 -4.95 5.72 0.69
C ARG A 18 -3.86 6.40 -0.13
N ARG A 19 -2.60 6.15 0.22
CA ARG A 19 -1.43 6.72 -0.48
C ARG A 19 -0.17 5.92 -0.23
N ARG A 20 0.83 6.10 -1.10
CA ARG A 20 2.19 5.59 -0.89
C ARG A 20 2.90 6.43 0.17
N LEU A 21 3.54 5.76 1.13
CA LEU A 21 4.40 6.39 2.15
C LEU A 21 5.88 6.29 1.78
N GLY A 22 6.29 5.21 1.11
CA GLY A 22 7.68 5.03 0.69
C GLY A 22 7.88 3.81 -0.18
N ALA A 23 9.02 3.71 -0.84
CA ALA A 23 9.43 2.56 -1.63
C ALA A 23 10.93 2.28 -1.42
N GLY A 24 11.29 1.01 -1.40
CA GLY A 24 12.67 0.56 -1.28
C GLY A 24 12.90 -0.77 -1.98
N ALA A 25 14.11 -1.32 -1.86
CA ALA A 25 14.54 -2.54 -2.55
C ALA A 25 13.56 -3.73 -2.34
N MET A 26 13.01 -3.86 -1.14
CA MET A 26 12.14 -4.99 -0.78
C MET A 26 10.66 -4.79 -1.13
N GLY A 27 10.21 -3.57 -1.47
CA GLY A 27 8.78 -3.31 -1.54
C GLY A 27 8.34 -1.87 -1.42
N VAL A 28 7.03 -1.69 -1.32
CA VAL A 28 6.35 -0.40 -1.19
C VAL A 28 5.55 -0.38 0.10
N VAL A 29 5.61 0.74 0.82
CA VAL A 29 4.80 0.97 2.02
C VAL A 29 3.68 1.94 1.68
N TYR A 30 2.45 1.57 2.03
CA TYR A 30 1.25 2.37 1.85
C TYR A 30 0.64 2.75 3.19
N GLU A 31 0.00 3.91 3.24
CA GLU A 31 -1.02 4.21 4.23
C GLU A 31 -2.28 3.47 3.81
N ALA A 32 -2.84 2.68 4.73
CA ALA A 32 -4.06 1.95 4.52
C ALA A 32 -5.00 2.10 5.73
N TYR A 33 -6.30 1.91 5.50
CA TYR A 33 -7.27 1.71 6.58
C TYR A 33 -7.57 0.22 6.73
N ASP A 34 -7.33 -0.34 7.92
CA ASP A 34 -7.69 -1.71 8.27
C ASP A 34 -9.14 -1.74 8.73
N ARG A 35 -10.04 -2.28 7.91
CA ARG A 35 -11.48 -2.34 8.18
C ARG A 35 -11.84 -3.27 9.32
N GLU A 36 -11.04 -4.30 9.59
CA GLU A 36 -11.30 -5.22 10.71
C GLU A 36 -10.94 -4.58 12.05
N ARG A 37 -9.90 -3.74 12.05
CA ARG A 37 -9.39 -3.08 13.27
C ARG A 37 -9.85 -1.64 13.41
N ALA A 38 -10.57 -1.12 12.42
CA ALA A 38 -11.07 0.24 12.33
C ALA A 38 -10.00 1.33 12.56
N MET A 39 -8.77 1.11 12.08
CA MET A 39 -7.63 2.02 12.33
C MET A 39 -6.74 2.20 11.10
N PRO A 40 -6.03 3.35 10.98
CA PRO A 40 -4.99 3.53 9.98
C PRO A 40 -3.76 2.66 10.30
N VAL A 41 -3.16 2.08 9.25
CA VAL A 41 -1.96 1.22 9.33
C VAL A 41 -0.98 1.54 8.21
N ALA A 42 0.29 1.22 8.43
CA ALA A 42 1.30 1.16 7.38
C ALA A 42 1.35 -0.27 6.82
N LEU A 43 0.98 -0.46 5.55
CA LEU A 43 0.99 -1.76 4.89
C LEU A 43 2.22 -1.89 3.97
N LYS A 44 3.10 -2.84 4.25
CA LYS A 44 4.27 -3.15 3.41
C LYS A 44 3.95 -4.27 2.43
N VAL A 45 3.95 -3.95 1.15
CA VAL A 45 3.81 -4.93 0.05
C VAL A 45 5.20 -5.32 -0.42
N MET A 46 5.49 -6.63 -0.39
CA MET A 46 6.78 -7.19 -0.78
C MET A 46 6.84 -7.41 -2.29
N ARG A 47 8.02 -7.25 -2.90
CA ARG A 47 8.28 -7.69 -4.28
C ARG A 47 8.59 -9.20 -4.25
N SER A 48 7.89 -9.98 -5.05
CA SER A 48 8.18 -11.40 -5.32
C SER A 48 9.12 -11.53 -6.51
#